data_AF-A0A969H565-F1
#
_entry.id   AF-A0A969H565-F1
#
_cell.length_a   1.000
_cell.length_b   1.000
_cell.length_c   1.000
_cell.angle_alpha   90.00
_cell.angle_beta   90.00
_cell.angle_gamma   90.00
#
_symmetry.space_group_name_H-M   'P 1'
#
loop_
_entity.id
_entity.type
_entity.pdbx_description
1 polymer ?
#
loop_
_entity_poly.entity_id
_entity_poly.type
_entity_poly.pdbx_seq_one_letter_code
_entity_poly.pdbx_strand_id
1 'polypeptide(L)' 'MKRILLSALLVLMLPLGACSPTETASTPEDSVIQPFVTGAIPDQDPEKLQRLYSKLADYLEAELGVPVEYQPVT' A
#
# COMPACT_ATOMS: atom_id res chain seq x y z
N MET A 1 8.86 32.42 -43.93
CA MET A 1 7.82 31.40 -43.70
C MET A 1 8.38 30.05 -43.24
N LYS A 2 9.45 29.51 -43.85
CA LYS A 2 10.11 28.25 -43.40
C LYS A 2 10.54 28.22 -41.92
N ARG A 3 11.00 29.34 -41.35
CA ARG A 3 11.41 29.43 -39.94
C ARG A 3 10.23 29.34 -38.96
N ILE A 4 9.07 29.88 -39.33
CA ILE A 4 7.84 29.81 -38.53
C ILE A 4 7.25 28.39 -38.60
N LEU A 5 7.35 27.75 -39.77
CA LEU A 5 6.96 26.34 -39.94
C LEU A 5 7.84 25.39 -39.12
N LEU A 6 9.16 25.68 -39.02
CA LEU A 6 10.08 24.90 -38.18
C LEU A 6 9.78 25.03 -36.68
N SER A 7 9.43 26.24 -36.21
CA SER A 7 9.08 26.47 -34.81
C SER A 7 7.75 25.82 -34.43
N ALA A 8 6.76 25.82 -35.33
CA ALA A 8 5.48 25.15 -35.08
C ALA A 8 5.62 23.62 -35.01
N LEU A 9 6.52 23.04 -35.82
CA LEU A 9 6.79 21.60 -35.82
C LEU A 9 7.52 21.15 -34.53
N LEU A 10 8.35 22.03 -33.95
CA LEU A 10 9.08 21.75 -32.71
C LEU A 10 8.18 21.77 -31.47
N VAL A 11 7.13 22.60 -31.46
CA VAL A 11 6.17 22.69 -30.34
C VAL A 11 5.15 21.55 -30.35
N LEU A 12 4.82 20.99 -31.53
CA LEU A 12 3.85 19.90 -31.67
C LEU A 12 4.36 18.54 -31.12
N MET A 13 5.68 18.40 -30.92
CA MET A 13 6.30 17.16 -30.42
C MET A 13 6.46 17.09 -28.89
N LEU A 14 5.99 18.10 -28.14
CA LEU A 14 6.18 18.18 -26.70
C LEU A 14 5.25 17.33 -25.78
N PRO A 15 4.11 16.74 -26.20
CA PRO A 15 3.21 16.14 -25.20
C PRO A 15 3.52 14.68 -24.83
N LEU A 16 4.54 14.04 -25.45
CA LEU A 16 4.82 12.61 -25.23
C LEU A 16 5.81 12.31 -24.09
N GLY A 17 6.41 13.33 -23.46
CA GLY A 17 7.47 13.17 -22.44
C GLY A 17 7.06 13.38 -20.99
N ALA A 18 5.78 13.65 -20.69
CA ALA A 18 5.34 14.00 -19.33
C ALA A 18 5.01 12.78 -18.44
N CYS A 19 5.01 11.57 -19.00
CA CYS A 19 4.98 10.32 -18.23
C CYS A 19 6.35 9.64 -18.29
N SER A 20 7.39 10.31 -17.78
CA SER A 20 8.55 9.56 -17.30
C SER A 20 8.16 8.96 -15.95
N PRO A 21 8.14 7.63 -15.78
CA PRO A 21 8.26 7.09 -14.45
C PRO A 21 9.63 7.56 -13.96
N THR A 22 9.64 8.37 -12.91
CA THR A 22 10.86 8.57 -12.13
C THR A 22 11.16 7.21 -11.50
N GLU A 23 11.85 6.35 -12.23
CA GLU A 23 12.58 5.23 -11.68
C GLU A 23 13.74 5.81 -10.88
N THR A 24 13.42 6.32 -9.69
CA THR A 24 14.35 6.22 -8.59
C THR A 24 14.59 4.72 -8.45
N ALA A 25 15.73 4.26 -8.95
CA ALA A 25 16.28 2.95 -8.60
C ALA A 25 16.62 2.96 -7.11
N SER A 26 15.59 3.03 -6.27
CA SER A 26 15.60 2.35 -5.00
C SER A 26 15.66 0.89 -5.40
N THR A 27 16.77 0.22 -5.09
CA THR A 27 16.72 -1.22 -4.81
C THR A 27 15.37 -1.51 -4.15
N PRO A 28 14.60 -2.53 -4.56
CA PRO A 28 13.46 -2.95 -3.75
C PRO A 28 14.07 -3.37 -2.41
N GLU A 29 14.15 -2.43 -1.48
CA GLU A 29 14.07 -2.76 -0.09
C GLU A 29 12.75 -3.50 -0.04
N ASP A 30 12.86 -4.81 0.07
CA ASP A 30 11.77 -5.71 0.34
C ASP A 30 11.10 -5.13 1.59
N SER A 31 10.12 -4.26 1.37
CA SER A 31 9.57 -3.41 2.40
C SER A 31 8.77 -4.36 3.26
N VAL A 32 9.40 -4.82 4.33
CA VAL A 32 8.83 -5.80 5.24
C VAL A 32 7.50 -5.21 5.70
N ILE A 33 6.41 -5.75 5.17
CA ILE A 33 5.06 -5.28 5.50
C ILE A 33 4.86 -5.69 6.96
N GLN A 34 4.90 -4.70 7.85
CA GLN A 34 4.66 -4.94 9.26
C GLN A 34 3.19 -5.31 9.46
N PRO A 35 2.89 -6.36 10.23
CA PRO A 35 1.52 -6.75 10.50
C PRO A 35 0.79 -5.66 11.29
N PHE A 36 -0.50 -5.51 11.01
CA PHE A 36 -1.39 -4.71 11.85
C PHE A 36 -1.78 -5.54 13.07
N VAL A 37 -1.31 -5.12 14.25
CA VAL A 37 -1.54 -5.85 15.51
C VAL A 37 -2.80 -5.34 16.20
N THR A 38 -3.72 -6.26 16.47
CA THR A 38 -4.94 -6.01 17.24
C THR A 38 -4.84 -6.67 18.61
N GLY A 39 -5.29 -5.97 19.66
CA GLY A 39 -5.27 -6.50 21.02
C GLY A 39 -6.61 -6.37 21.72
N ALA A 40 -6.82 -7.22 22.71
CA ALA A 40 -7.98 -7.21 23.58
C ALA A 40 -7.60 -7.64 24.99
N ILE A 41 -8.26 -7.03 25.99
CA ILE A 41 -8.08 -7.38 27.40
C ILE A 41 -8.80 -8.70 27.65
N PRO A 42 -8.10 -9.78 28.06
CA PRO A 42 -8.71 -11.04 28.40
C PRO A 42 -9.51 -10.87 29.71
N ASP A 43 -10.82 -10.72 29.56
CA ASP A 43 -11.78 -10.73 30.67
C ASP A 43 -12.14 -12.19 31.04
N GLN A 44 -13.32 -12.43 31.62
CA GLN A 44 -13.75 -13.72 32.17
C GLN A 44 -13.70 -14.92 31.21
N ASP A 45 -13.71 -14.72 29.89
CA ASP A 45 -13.76 -15.80 28.88
C ASP A 45 -12.71 -15.60 27.76
N PRO A 46 -11.43 -15.90 28.03
CA PRO A 46 -10.33 -15.70 27.08
C PRO A 46 -10.44 -16.63 25.86
N GLU A 47 -11.04 -17.81 25.99
CA GLU A 47 -11.21 -18.76 24.89
C GLU A 47 -12.21 -18.25 23.84
N LYS A 48 -13.36 -17.75 24.31
CA LYS A 48 -14.34 -17.10 23.43
C LYS A 48 -13.75 -15.86 22.77
N LEU A 49 -13.02 -15.06 23.52
CA LEU A 49 -12.36 -13.86 23.03
C LEU A 49 -11.37 -14.20 21.90
N GLN A 50 -10.46 -15.16 22.13
CA GLN A 50 -9.53 -15.66 21.10
C GLN A 50 -10.27 -16.09 19.83
N ARG A 51 -11.33 -16.89 19.96
CA ARG A 51 -12.12 -17.36 18.81
C ARG A 51 -12.76 -16.22 18.02
N LEU A 52 -13.25 -15.18 18.70
CA LEU A 52 -13.88 -14.03 18.06
C LEU A 52 -12.84 -13.13 17.37
N TYR A 53 -11.71 -12.88 18.04
CA TYR A 53 -10.67 -12.00 17.52
C TYR A 53 -9.88 -12.64 16.38
N SER A 54 -9.71 -13.97 16.35
CA SER A 54 -9.17 -14.65 15.17
C SER A 54 -10.04 -14.40 13.93
N LYS A 55 -11.37 -14.51 14.05
CA LYS A 55 -12.28 -14.21 12.92
C LYS A 55 -12.24 -12.75 12.49
N LEU A 56 -12.06 -11.84 13.44
CA LEU A 56 -11.91 -10.42 13.17
C LEU A 56 -10.61 -10.14 12.42
N ALA A 57 -9.50 -10.77 12.82
CA ALA A 57 -8.22 -10.65 12.14
C ALA A 57 -8.33 -11.13 10.68
N ASP A 58 -8.93 -12.30 10.45
CA ASP A 58 -9.16 -12.84 9.09
C ASP A 58 -9.96 -11.85 8.22
N TYR A 59 -11.01 -11.26 8.77
CA TYR A 59 -11.82 -10.26 8.08
C TYR A 59 -11.02 -8.99 7.74
N LEU A 60 -10.27 -8.46 8.71
CA LEU A 60 -9.47 -7.25 8.52
C LEU A 60 -8.33 -7.47 7.53
N GLU A 61 -7.69 -8.64 7.55
CA GLU A 61 -6.67 -8.99 6.57
C GLU A 61 -7.24 -9.00 5.15
N ALA A 62 -8.43 -9.58 4.97
CA ALA A 62 -9.12 -9.59 3.67
C ALA A 62 -9.51 -8.19 3.18
N GLU A 63 -9.98 -7.31 4.09
CA GLU A 63 -10.43 -5.96 3.73
C GLU A 63 -9.29 -4.95 3.55
N LEU A 64 -8.22 -5.08 4.34
CA LEU A 64 -7.11 -4.13 4.36
C LEU A 64 -5.97 -4.54 3.42
N GLY A 65 -5.89 -5.82 3.04
CA GLY A 65 -4.83 -6.34 2.19
C GLY A 65 -3.44 -6.31 2.82
N VAL A 66 -3.37 -6.25 4.17
CA VAL A 66 -2.14 -6.31 4.96
C VAL A 66 -2.27 -7.42 6.00
N PRO A 67 -1.16 -8.08 6.42
CA PRO A 67 -1.22 -9.09 7.46
C PRO A 67 -1.82 -8.54 8.76
N VAL A 68 -2.70 -9.30 9.41
CA VAL A 68 -3.31 -8.90 10.69
C VAL A 68 -3.05 -9.96 11.75
N GLU A 69 -2.52 -9.54 12.90
CA GLU A 69 -2.22 -10.43 14.03
C GLU A 69 -3.07 -10.06 15.25
N TYR A 70 -3.56 -11.07 15.96
CA TYR A 70 -4.21 -10.89 17.25
C TYR A 70 -3.24 -11.20 18.40
N GLN A 71 -3.02 -10.24 19.28
CA GLN A 71 -2.19 -10.36 20.47
C GLN A 71 -2.96 -9.91 21.73
N PRO A 72 -3.37 -10.81 22.63
CA PRO A 72 -4.01 -10.43 23.89
C PRO A 72 -3.06 -9.59 24.74
N VAL A 73 -3.61 -8.59 25.45
CA VAL A 73 -2.80 -7.81 26.40
C VAL A 73 -2.71 -8.57 27.72
N THR A 74 -1.49 -8.79 28.19
CA THR A 74 -1.16 -9.45 29.47
C THR A 74 -0.56 -8.49 30.46
#